data_AF-A0A2V2V841-F1
#
_entry.id   AF-A0A2V2V841-F1
#
_cell.length_a   1.000
_cell.length_b   1.000
_cell.length_c   1.000
_cell.angle_alpha   90.00
_cell.angle_beta   90.00
_cell.angle_gamma   90.00
#
_symmetry.space_group_name_H-M   'P 1'
#
loop_
_entity.id
_entity.type
_entity.pdbx_description
1 polymer ?
#
loop_
_entity_poly.entity_id
_entity_poly.type
_entity_poly.pdbx_seq_one_letter_code
_entity_poly.pdbx_strand_id
1 'polypeptide(L)'
;MSVEAVKRQILNAISVLNIPLTRLPSEQRVVEACSAAKLLRNRVLREHARVEENIETIRQKSLYDNSDSDDENEEFSEFEKTGFTSDLKKLARQDFIFISEMMVMENVVIPLLLAHGMNFSSTLLPQLLKLLTAMLLPVPFYSMERPRQMDFVCRLMERCGTDEFFTLLIQSVAPVAEKRSQGVIQKEDVVLLEVVLKMVTLFFTGRKEAMSNVIGAFARNHGIELFLVIINQNYARIESKRNSSNMEALREGVHANSEQKKCDDSVIVFLDDQNEEEPGIVVLDENVTLERHDKTAEFGKELDDDDVVAQQVVVEEEVEEGETEGESLDSSDSSTEESESVSNQYNARIIQLLECDEQLWKWNMHIVTAMAVILRSTSQWNWHNLYLCQSFSNGLHTKLWECLKVEKDFGSVKRN
;
A
#
# COMPACT_ATOMS: atom_id res chain seq x y z
N MET A 1 -16.17 -19.39 -14.55
CA MET A 1 -17.33 -19.66 -13.65
C MET A 1 -18.58 -18.99 -14.22
N SER A 2 -19.78 -19.47 -13.89
CA SER A 2 -21.04 -18.78 -14.24
C SER A 2 -21.31 -17.60 -13.30
N VAL A 3 -22.11 -16.63 -13.76
CA VAL A 3 -22.52 -15.44 -12.96
C VAL A 3 -23.28 -15.86 -11.70
N GLU A 4 -24.08 -16.93 -11.76
CA GLU A 4 -24.82 -17.45 -10.61
C GLU A 4 -23.91 -18.09 -9.55
N ALA A 5 -22.89 -18.84 -9.99
CA ALA A 5 -21.89 -19.41 -9.07
C ALA A 5 -21.10 -18.30 -8.37
N VAL A 6 -20.76 -17.24 -9.11
CA VAL A 6 -20.14 -16.02 -8.56
C VAL A 6 -21.05 -15.36 -7.52
N LYS A 7 -22.33 -15.10 -7.83
CA LYS A 7 -23.27 -14.50 -6.86
C LYS A 7 -23.45 -15.38 -5.61
N ARG A 8 -23.51 -16.71 -5.76
CA ARG A 8 -23.54 -17.64 -4.64
C ARG A 8 -22.27 -17.57 -3.77
N GLN A 9 -21.10 -17.43 -4.38
CA GLN A 9 -19.83 -17.26 -3.64
C GLN A 9 -19.81 -15.96 -2.83
N ILE A 10 -20.31 -14.84 -3.40
CA ILE A 10 -20.47 -13.56 -2.69
C ILE A 10 -21.42 -13.72 -1.50
N LEU A 11 -22.61 -14.30 -1.72
CA LEU A 11 -23.61 -14.52 -0.66
C LEU A 11 -23.08 -15.38 0.49
N ASN A 12 -22.32 -16.44 0.18
CA ASN A 12 -21.67 -17.27 1.19
C ASN A 12 -20.65 -16.45 2.00
N ALA A 13 -19.80 -15.66 1.35
CA ALA A 13 -18.83 -14.79 2.04
C ALA A 13 -19.52 -13.75 2.94
N ILE A 14 -20.62 -13.13 2.49
CA ILE A 14 -21.43 -12.21 3.30
C ILE A 14 -21.99 -12.93 4.54
N SER A 15 -22.45 -14.18 4.40
CA SER A 15 -23.00 -14.95 5.53
C SER A 15 -21.93 -15.31 6.57
N VAL A 16 -20.68 -15.51 6.16
CA VAL A 16 -19.54 -15.76 7.07
C VAL A 16 -19.11 -14.50 7.81
N LEU A 17 -19.22 -13.32 7.15
CA LEU A 17 -18.94 -12.02 7.78
C LEU A 17 -20.00 -11.59 8.81
N ASN A 18 -21.18 -12.23 8.85
CA ASN A 18 -22.28 -11.88 9.74
C ASN A 18 -22.08 -12.42 11.18
N ILE A 19 -20.97 -12.01 11.81
CA ILE A 19 -20.62 -12.36 13.19
C ILE A 19 -21.55 -11.63 14.19
N PRO A 20 -22.10 -12.31 15.22
CA PRO A 20 -22.89 -11.67 16.26
C PRO A 20 -22.12 -10.59 17.02
N LEU A 21 -22.61 -9.34 16.98
CA LEU A 21 -21.97 -8.19 17.63
C LEU A 21 -22.00 -8.24 19.17
N THR A 22 -22.87 -9.08 19.75
CA THR A 22 -23.08 -9.18 21.21
C THR A 22 -22.16 -10.19 21.93
N ARG A 23 -21.29 -10.88 21.19
CA ARG A 23 -20.34 -11.87 21.74
C ARG A 23 -19.02 -11.78 20.99
N LEU A 24 -17.90 -11.90 21.71
CA LEU A 24 -16.59 -12.03 21.08
C LEU A 24 -16.57 -13.32 20.20
N PRO A 25 -16.16 -13.24 18.92
CA PRO A 25 -16.00 -14.42 18.08
C PRO A 25 -14.83 -15.29 18.55
N SER A 26 -14.87 -16.58 18.20
CA SER A 26 -13.69 -17.45 18.29
C SER A 26 -12.69 -17.14 17.18
N GLU A 27 -11.42 -17.47 17.42
CA GLU A 27 -10.31 -17.27 16.47
C GLU A 27 -10.60 -17.93 15.12
N GLN A 28 -11.10 -19.16 15.09
CA GLN A 28 -11.54 -19.83 13.86
C GLN A 28 -12.57 -18.98 13.08
N ARG A 29 -13.52 -18.34 13.76
CA ARG A 29 -14.51 -17.47 13.10
C ARG A 29 -13.90 -16.14 12.63
N VAL A 30 -12.86 -15.65 13.29
CA VAL A 30 -12.06 -14.53 12.80
C VAL A 30 -11.30 -14.92 11.53
N VAL A 31 -10.63 -16.09 11.49
CA VAL A 31 -9.93 -16.60 10.30
C VAL A 31 -10.88 -16.80 9.11
N GLU A 32 -12.05 -17.39 9.34
CA GLU A 32 -13.09 -17.55 8.31
C GLU A 32 -13.61 -16.18 7.80
N ALA A 33 -13.82 -15.21 8.69
CA ALA A 33 -14.22 -13.85 8.33
C ALA A 33 -13.11 -13.06 7.58
N CYS A 34 -11.85 -13.21 7.99
CA CYS A 34 -10.69 -12.67 7.26
C CYS A 34 -10.60 -13.24 5.85
N SER A 35 -10.80 -14.54 5.69
CA SER A 35 -10.87 -15.22 4.39
C SER A 35 -12.02 -14.69 3.52
N ALA A 36 -13.21 -14.53 4.10
CA ALA A 36 -14.37 -13.94 3.41
C ALA A 36 -14.13 -12.47 3.01
N ALA A 37 -13.49 -11.67 3.86
CA ALA A 37 -13.12 -10.29 3.55
C ALA A 37 -12.06 -10.20 2.44
N LYS A 38 -10.99 -11.01 2.51
CA LYS A 38 -9.94 -11.14 1.48
C LYS A 38 -10.55 -11.55 0.13
N LEU A 39 -11.52 -12.47 0.14
CA LEU A 39 -12.30 -12.87 -1.05
C LEU A 39 -13.09 -11.70 -1.63
N LEU A 40 -13.99 -11.07 -0.87
CA LEU A 40 -14.82 -9.97 -1.38
C LEU A 40 -13.96 -8.81 -1.91
N ARG A 41 -12.92 -8.43 -1.15
CA ARG A 41 -11.94 -7.40 -1.53
C ARG A 41 -11.30 -7.73 -2.87
N ASN A 42 -10.71 -8.93 -3.01
CA ASN A 42 -10.02 -9.33 -4.23
C ASN A 42 -10.97 -9.53 -5.43
N ARG A 43 -12.29 -9.59 -5.23
CA ARG A 43 -13.25 -9.52 -6.33
C ARG A 43 -13.54 -8.08 -6.75
N VAL A 44 -13.80 -7.18 -5.80
CA VAL A 44 -14.03 -5.74 -6.06
C VAL A 44 -12.79 -5.07 -6.69
N LEU A 45 -11.58 -5.42 -6.23
CA LEU A 45 -10.33 -4.90 -6.79
C LEU A 45 -10.10 -5.36 -8.24
N ARG A 46 -10.24 -6.66 -8.53
CA ARG A 46 -10.09 -7.19 -9.90
C ARG A 46 -11.16 -6.67 -10.85
N GLU A 47 -12.38 -6.45 -10.37
CA GLU A 47 -13.41 -5.78 -11.17
C GLU A 47 -13.07 -4.32 -11.45
N HIS A 48 -12.60 -3.57 -10.45
CA HIS A 48 -12.20 -2.18 -10.61
C HIS A 48 -11.08 -2.03 -11.66
N ALA A 49 -9.98 -2.78 -11.50
CA ALA A 49 -8.87 -2.79 -12.45
C ALA A 49 -9.31 -3.16 -13.87
N ARG A 50 -10.11 -4.23 -14.02
CA ARG A 50 -10.70 -4.63 -15.31
C ARG A 50 -11.56 -3.51 -15.92
N VAL A 51 -12.33 -2.78 -15.13
CA VAL A 51 -13.15 -1.66 -15.63
C VAL A 51 -12.27 -0.49 -16.09
N GLU A 52 -11.20 -0.15 -15.35
CA GLU A 52 -10.26 0.91 -15.76
C GLU A 52 -9.47 0.53 -17.02
N GLU A 53 -8.99 -0.71 -17.13
CA GLU A 53 -8.33 -1.26 -18.32
C GLU A 53 -9.24 -1.22 -19.57
N ASN A 54 -10.51 -1.63 -19.44
CA ASN A 54 -11.47 -1.56 -20.54
C ASN A 54 -11.81 -0.11 -20.92
N ILE A 55 -11.81 0.83 -19.96
CA ILE A 55 -12.02 2.26 -20.24
C ILE A 55 -10.81 2.85 -20.96
N GLU A 56 -9.58 2.54 -20.52
CA GLU A 56 -8.36 3.07 -21.11
C GLU A 56 -8.10 2.50 -22.51
N THR A 57 -8.36 1.22 -22.75
CA THR A 57 -8.27 0.63 -24.10
C THR A 57 -9.32 1.19 -25.06
N ILE A 58 -10.53 1.54 -24.59
CA ILE A 58 -11.51 2.29 -25.40
C ILE A 58 -10.99 3.71 -25.68
N ARG A 59 -10.43 4.40 -24.68
CA ARG A 59 -9.86 5.74 -24.84
C ARG A 59 -8.71 5.74 -25.87
N GLN A 60 -7.82 4.75 -25.81
CA GLN A 60 -6.72 4.61 -26.76
C GLN A 60 -7.23 4.34 -28.18
N LYS A 61 -8.18 3.41 -28.38
CA LYS A 61 -8.82 3.21 -29.69
C LYS A 61 -9.40 4.52 -30.25
N SER A 62 -10.16 5.27 -29.44
CA SER A 62 -10.71 6.57 -29.84
C SER A 62 -9.67 7.67 -30.12
N LEU A 63 -8.39 7.47 -29.80
CA LEU A 63 -7.30 8.38 -30.14
C LEU A 63 -6.54 7.97 -31.42
N TYR A 64 -6.57 6.68 -31.78
CA TYR A 64 -5.94 6.16 -33.01
C TYR A 64 -6.92 6.04 -34.18
N ASP A 65 -8.17 5.60 -33.93
CA ASP A 65 -9.21 5.53 -34.98
C ASP A 65 -9.52 6.93 -35.56
N ASN A 66 -9.30 7.99 -34.77
CA ASN A 66 -9.45 9.40 -35.17
C ASN A 66 -8.18 10.02 -35.80
N SER A 67 -7.07 9.28 -35.97
CA SER A 67 -5.88 9.79 -36.70
C SER A 67 -5.82 9.41 -38.17
N ASP A 68 -6.63 8.43 -38.60
CA ASP A 68 -6.64 7.90 -39.97
C ASP A 68 -7.84 8.41 -40.80
N SER A 69 -8.66 9.32 -40.26
CA SER A 69 -9.86 9.87 -40.90
C SER A 69 -9.67 11.31 -41.40
N ASP A 70 -9.14 11.47 -42.61
CA ASP A 70 -9.15 12.73 -43.40
C ASP A 70 -10.58 13.06 -43.91
N ASP A 71 -11.55 13.25 -43.01
CA ASP A 71 -12.94 13.59 -43.36
C ASP A 71 -13.45 14.79 -42.52
N GLU A 72 -13.50 15.97 -43.15
CA GLU A 72 -13.90 17.23 -42.51
C GLU A 72 -15.43 17.29 -42.24
N ASN A 73 -15.89 16.71 -41.13
CA ASN A 73 -17.22 17.00 -40.59
C ASN A 73 -17.21 17.12 -39.06
N GLU A 74 -17.15 18.36 -38.56
CA GLU A 74 -17.38 18.66 -37.14
C GLU A 74 -18.85 18.46 -36.75
N GLU A 75 -19.19 17.34 -36.11
CA GLU A 75 -20.34 17.34 -35.19
C GLU A 75 -20.08 16.47 -33.95
N PHE A 76 -20.10 17.12 -32.78
CA PHE A 76 -19.78 16.56 -31.46
C PHE A 76 -20.92 15.64 -30.96
N SER A 77 -21.10 14.46 -31.57
CA SER A 77 -22.21 13.55 -31.23
C SER A 77 -21.86 12.07 -31.20
N GLU A 78 -22.58 11.35 -30.33
CA GLU A 78 -22.77 9.89 -30.31
C GLU A 78 -21.54 8.97 -30.27
N PHE A 79 -21.10 8.70 -29.03
CA PHE A 79 -20.36 7.51 -28.59
C PHE A 79 -21.11 6.16 -28.83
N GLU A 80 -22.13 6.13 -29.71
CA GLU A 80 -23.12 5.03 -29.85
C GLU A 80 -23.09 4.32 -31.22
N LYS A 81 -22.29 4.81 -32.19
CA LYS A 81 -22.14 4.23 -33.54
C LYS A 81 -20.65 3.87 -33.75
N THR A 82 -20.23 2.61 -33.90
CA THR A 82 -20.98 1.35 -34.05
C THR A 82 -20.30 0.19 -33.28
N GLY A 83 -20.96 -0.97 -33.16
CA GLY A 83 -20.34 -2.22 -32.67
C GLY A 83 -20.18 -2.40 -31.15
N PHE A 84 -19.95 -1.34 -30.38
CA PHE A 84 -19.53 -1.39 -28.95
C PHE A 84 -20.52 -2.00 -27.92
N THR A 85 -21.73 -2.40 -28.31
CA THR A 85 -22.83 -2.70 -27.35
C THR A 85 -22.60 -3.91 -26.43
N SER A 86 -21.68 -4.82 -26.79
CA SER A 86 -21.24 -5.93 -25.92
C SER A 86 -20.18 -5.52 -24.90
N ASP A 87 -19.29 -4.58 -25.26
CA ASP A 87 -18.20 -4.09 -24.42
C ASP A 87 -18.69 -3.08 -23.37
N LEU A 88 -19.69 -2.27 -23.68
CA LEU A 88 -20.29 -1.32 -22.73
C LEU A 88 -20.76 -1.99 -21.42
N LYS A 89 -21.19 -3.26 -21.47
CA LYS A 89 -21.57 -4.04 -20.27
C LYS A 89 -20.37 -4.42 -19.38
N LYS A 90 -19.15 -4.44 -19.91
CA LYS A 90 -17.92 -4.72 -19.16
C LYS A 90 -17.48 -3.53 -18.29
N LEU A 91 -17.95 -2.31 -18.63
CA LEU A 91 -17.57 -1.04 -18.02
C LEU A 91 -18.30 -0.71 -16.70
N ALA A 92 -19.25 -1.54 -16.26
CA ALA A 92 -19.90 -1.39 -14.96
C ALA A 92 -19.17 -2.20 -13.87
N ARG A 93 -19.08 -1.65 -12.64
CA ARG A 93 -18.62 -2.39 -11.46
C ARG A 93 -19.80 -3.20 -10.87
N GLN A 94 -20.15 -4.32 -11.51
CA GLN A 94 -21.31 -5.17 -11.20
C GLN A 94 -21.20 -5.88 -9.84
N ASP A 95 -20.03 -6.40 -9.48
CA ASP A 95 -19.78 -6.99 -8.16
C ASP A 95 -19.83 -5.94 -7.05
N PHE A 96 -19.25 -4.76 -7.28
CA PHE A 96 -19.37 -3.60 -6.38
C PHE A 96 -20.84 -3.17 -6.19
N ILE A 97 -21.61 -3.05 -7.28
CA ILE A 97 -23.03 -2.70 -7.23
C ILE A 97 -23.81 -3.74 -6.43
N PHE A 98 -23.62 -5.04 -6.69
CA PHE A 98 -24.33 -6.11 -5.99
C PHE A 98 -24.02 -6.13 -4.47
N ILE A 99 -22.76 -5.91 -4.08
CA ILE A 99 -22.35 -5.81 -2.66
C ILE A 99 -22.94 -4.55 -2.00
N SER A 100 -23.10 -3.45 -2.76
CA SER A 100 -23.68 -2.18 -2.29
C SER A 100 -25.22 -2.18 -2.24
N GLU A 101 -25.89 -2.88 -3.17
CA GLU A 101 -27.33 -3.15 -3.13
C GLU A 101 -27.70 -3.92 -1.87
N MET A 102 -26.87 -4.88 -1.46
CA MET A 102 -27.02 -5.66 -0.23
C MET A 102 -26.63 -4.89 1.05
N MET A 103 -26.11 -3.66 0.93
CA MET A 103 -25.64 -2.82 2.05
C MET A 103 -24.66 -3.55 2.99
N VAL A 104 -23.78 -4.38 2.42
CA VAL A 104 -22.86 -5.24 3.19
C VAL A 104 -21.90 -4.40 4.05
N MET A 105 -21.51 -3.21 3.57
CA MET A 105 -20.63 -2.34 4.34
C MET A 105 -21.36 -1.72 5.53
N GLU A 106 -22.54 -1.16 5.28
CA GLU A 106 -23.33 -0.43 6.28
C GLU A 106 -23.92 -1.35 7.36
N ASN A 107 -24.35 -2.56 6.99
CA ASN A 107 -25.05 -3.49 7.87
C ASN A 107 -24.18 -4.61 8.46
N VAL A 108 -23.01 -4.90 7.89
CA VAL A 108 -22.13 -6.00 8.35
C VAL A 108 -20.73 -5.50 8.68
N VAL A 109 -19.99 -4.93 7.71
CA VAL A 109 -18.56 -4.62 7.89
C VAL A 109 -18.31 -3.49 8.88
N ILE A 110 -19.05 -2.36 8.80
CA ILE A 110 -18.88 -1.23 9.71
C ILE A 110 -19.32 -1.58 11.15
N PRO A 111 -20.47 -2.24 11.39
CA PRO A 111 -20.82 -2.73 12.73
C PRO A 111 -19.80 -3.73 13.29
N LEU A 112 -19.26 -4.64 12.46
CA LEU A 112 -18.24 -5.60 12.89
C LEU A 112 -16.90 -4.94 13.24
N LEU A 113 -16.47 -3.94 12.45
CA LEU A 113 -15.30 -3.10 12.74
C LEU A 113 -15.43 -2.40 14.09
N LEU A 114 -16.58 -1.75 14.35
CA LEU A 114 -16.82 -0.99 15.58
C LEU A 114 -17.02 -1.89 16.81
N ALA A 115 -17.56 -3.10 16.66
CA ALA A 115 -17.78 -4.02 17.77
C ALA A 115 -16.54 -4.87 18.13
N HIS A 116 -15.82 -5.39 17.13
CA HIS A 116 -14.78 -6.41 17.33
C HIS A 116 -13.41 -6.03 16.75
N GLY A 117 -13.28 -4.95 15.97
CA GLY A 117 -12.04 -4.60 15.28
C GLY A 117 -10.81 -4.48 16.20
N MET A 118 -10.91 -3.68 17.27
CA MET A 118 -9.79 -3.48 18.20
C MET A 118 -9.39 -4.74 18.99
N ASN A 119 -10.28 -5.74 19.11
CA ASN A 119 -9.97 -7.01 19.76
C ASN A 119 -9.08 -7.91 18.88
N PHE A 120 -8.99 -7.62 17.58
CA PHE A 120 -8.30 -8.41 16.57
C PHE A 120 -7.52 -7.47 15.62
N SER A 121 -6.69 -6.61 16.22
CA SER A 121 -6.01 -5.49 15.57
C SER A 121 -4.99 -5.90 14.50
N SER A 122 -4.37 -7.08 14.61
CA SER A 122 -3.45 -7.64 13.62
C SER A 122 -4.14 -8.41 12.49
N THR A 123 -5.37 -8.89 12.69
CA THR A 123 -6.05 -9.83 11.78
C THR A 123 -7.35 -9.27 11.20
N LEU A 124 -8.43 -9.22 11.98
CA LEU A 124 -9.75 -8.82 11.49
C LEU A 124 -9.80 -7.36 11.06
N LEU A 125 -9.23 -6.47 11.87
CA LEU A 125 -9.23 -5.02 11.64
C LEU A 125 -8.62 -4.65 10.27
N PRO A 126 -7.36 -5.02 9.95
CA PRO A 126 -6.79 -4.67 8.65
C PRO A 126 -7.51 -5.35 7.48
N GLN A 127 -8.06 -6.57 7.60
CA GLN A 127 -8.78 -7.19 6.49
C GLN A 127 -10.13 -6.52 6.21
N LEU A 128 -10.89 -6.15 7.25
CA LEU A 128 -12.13 -5.40 7.10
C LEU A 128 -11.89 -3.97 6.60
N LEU A 129 -10.87 -3.27 7.10
CA LEU A 129 -10.48 -1.96 6.59
C LEU A 129 -10.00 -2.03 5.12
N LYS A 130 -9.25 -3.07 4.73
CA LYS A 130 -8.85 -3.33 3.33
C LYS A 130 -10.07 -3.56 2.42
N LEU A 131 -11.07 -4.30 2.87
CA LEU A 131 -12.34 -4.48 2.15
C LEU A 131 -13.11 -3.16 1.99
N LEU A 132 -13.25 -2.40 3.07
CA LEU A 132 -13.95 -1.12 3.09
C LEU A 132 -13.24 -0.07 2.21
N THR A 133 -11.90 -0.09 2.19
CA THR A 133 -11.06 0.71 1.29
C THR A 133 -11.29 0.36 -0.19
N ALA A 134 -11.45 -0.92 -0.55
CA ALA A 134 -11.77 -1.33 -1.92
C ALA A 134 -13.15 -0.85 -2.39
N MET A 135 -14.11 -0.73 -1.48
CA MET A 135 -15.44 -0.15 -1.75
C MET A 135 -15.42 1.38 -1.87
N LEU A 136 -14.41 2.05 -1.29
CA LEU A 136 -14.21 3.49 -1.39
C LEU A 136 -13.37 3.92 -2.61
N LEU A 137 -12.91 2.99 -3.45
CA LEU A 137 -12.16 3.32 -4.66
C LEU A 137 -12.99 4.19 -5.62
N PRO A 138 -12.39 5.22 -6.25
CA PRO A 138 -13.10 6.15 -7.12
C PRO A 138 -13.90 5.44 -8.22
N VAL A 139 -15.03 6.02 -8.62
CA VAL A 139 -15.79 5.48 -9.75
C VAL A 139 -15.18 6.00 -11.06
N PRO A 140 -14.69 5.12 -11.95
CA PRO A 140 -14.04 5.54 -13.18
C PRO A 140 -14.96 6.41 -14.05
N PHE A 141 -14.40 7.44 -14.68
CA PHE A 141 -15.18 8.55 -15.26
C PHE A 141 -16.21 8.13 -16.32
N TYR A 142 -15.92 7.03 -17.04
CA TYR A 142 -16.74 6.46 -18.11
C TYR A 142 -17.41 5.13 -17.71
N SER A 143 -17.46 4.80 -16.41
CA SER A 143 -18.09 3.57 -15.94
C SER A 143 -19.62 3.61 -16.11
N MET A 144 -20.20 2.52 -16.61
CA MET A 144 -21.66 2.38 -16.70
C MET A 144 -22.31 2.38 -15.30
N GLU A 145 -23.50 2.96 -15.17
CA GLU A 145 -24.15 3.25 -13.88
C GLU A 145 -23.38 4.21 -12.94
N ARG A 146 -22.40 5.00 -13.44
CA ARG A 146 -21.58 5.92 -12.62
C ARG A 146 -22.33 6.79 -11.60
N PRO A 147 -23.51 7.40 -11.89
CA PRO A 147 -24.26 8.15 -10.88
C PRO A 147 -24.62 7.28 -9.66
N ARG A 148 -25.20 6.11 -9.93
CA ARG A 148 -25.60 5.11 -8.93
C ARG A 148 -24.40 4.58 -8.13
N GLN A 149 -23.30 4.27 -8.81
CA GLN A 149 -22.06 3.86 -8.16
C GLN A 149 -21.51 4.96 -7.23
N MET A 150 -21.50 6.22 -7.70
CA MET A 150 -21.06 7.36 -6.87
C MET A 150 -21.97 7.56 -5.67
N ASP A 151 -23.28 7.37 -5.79
CA ASP A 151 -24.23 7.51 -4.68
C ASP A 151 -24.01 6.43 -3.60
N PHE A 152 -23.64 5.20 -3.99
CA PHE A 152 -23.19 4.17 -3.03
C PHE A 152 -21.90 4.59 -2.30
N VAL A 153 -20.89 5.10 -3.02
CA VAL A 153 -19.65 5.61 -2.40
C VAL A 153 -19.95 6.78 -1.44
N CYS A 154 -20.83 7.72 -1.82
CA CYS A 154 -21.18 8.86 -0.97
C CYS A 154 -21.86 8.43 0.33
N ARG A 155 -22.83 7.52 0.25
CA ARG A 155 -23.49 6.94 1.44
C ARG A 155 -22.49 6.22 2.35
N LEU A 156 -21.50 5.55 1.75
CA LEU A 156 -20.45 4.86 2.49
C LEU A 156 -19.53 5.85 3.22
N MET A 157 -19.14 6.95 2.55
CA MET A 157 -18.39 8.05 3.17
C MET A 157 -19.18 8.70 4.31
N GLU A 158 -20.49 8.95 4.13
CA GLU A 158 -21.36 9.49 5.17
C GLU A 158 -21.45 8.55 6.38
N ARG A 159 -21.59 7.24 6.15
CA ARG A 159 -21.73 6.26 7.25
C ARG A 159 -20.44 6.04 8.03
N CYS A 160 -19.28 6.20 7.39
CA CYS A 160 -17.96 6.19 8.04
C CYS A 160 -17.52 7.59 8.53
N GLY A 161 -18.21 8.65 8.16
CA GLY A 161 -17.86 10.05 8.46
C GLY A 161 -18.19 10.49 9.90
N THR A 162 -18.12 9.57 10.87
CA THR A 162 -18.57 9.78 12.25
C THR A 162 -17.40 9.79 13.23
N ASP A 163 -17.61 10.39 14.41
CA ASP A 163 -16.55 10.52 15.41
C ASP A 163 -16.12 9.16 15.97
N GLU A 164 -17.02 8.18 16.07
CA GLU A 164 -16.70 6.81 16.52
C GLU A 164 -15.84 6.07 15.50
N PHE A 165 -16.10 6.25 14.20
CA PHE A 165 -15.32 5.59 13.16
C PHE A 165 -13.92 6.20 13.01
N PHE A 166 -13.80 7.52 13.10
CA PHE A 166 -12.48 8.15 13.17
C PHE A 166 -11.74 7.85 14.48
N THR A 167 -12.45 7.75 15.61
CA THR A 167 -11.86 7.24 16.87
C THR A 167 -11.23 5.86 16.66
N LEU A 168 -11.94 4.92 16.03
CA LEU A 168 -11.42 3.59 15.70
C LEU A 168 -10.14 3.67 14.84
N LEU A 169 -10.14 4.45 13.76
CA LEU A 169 -8.97 4.60 12.89
C LEU A 169 -7.75 5.16 13.66
N ILE A 170 -7.94 6.24 14.42
CA ILE A 170 -6.83 6.90 15.13
C ILE A 170 -6.32 6.05 16.29
N GLN A 171 -7.20 5.39 17.06
CA GLN A 171 -6.80 4.44 18.10
C GLN A 171 -6.08 3.21 17.56
N SER A 172 -6.37 2.80 16.32
CA SER A 172 -5.65 1.68 15.68
C SER A 172 -4.22 2.03 15.25
N VAL A 173 -3.95 3.28 14.88
CA VAL A 173 -2.63 3.72 14.37
C VAL A 173 -1.77 4.43 15.42
N ALA A 174 -2.35 4.99 16.48
CA ALA A 174 -1.55 5.62 17.54
C ALA A 174 -0.50 4.67 18.17
N PRO A 175 -0.80 3.39 18.50
CA PRO A 175 0.21 2.43 18.96
C PRO A 175 1.26 2.09 17.89
N VAL A 176 0.86 2.06 16.61
CA VAL A 176 1.80 1.86 15.49
C VAL A 176 2.81 3.02 15.44
N ALA A 177 2.33 4.26 15.53
CA ALA A 177 3.19 5.44 15.54
C ALA A 177 4.14 5.47 16.75
N GLU A 178 3.74 4.92 17.90
CA GLU A 178 4.60 4.76 19.07
C GLU A 178 5.67 3.67 18.86
N LYS A 179 5.28 2.43 18.50
CA LYS A 179 6.24 1.36 18.14
C LYS A 179 7.26 1.83 17.11
N ARG A 180 6.81 2.64 16.13
CA ARG A 180 7.62 3.16 15.03
C ARG A 180 8.67 4.19 15.44
N SER A 181 8.46 4.94 16.52
CA SER A 181 9.48 5.83 17.10
C SER A 181 10.45 5.10 18.02
N GLN A 182 10.00 4.01 18.64
CA GLN A 182 10.81 3.11 19.48
C GLN A 182 11.64 2.11 18.66
N GLY A 183 11.33 1.92 17.37
CA GLY A 183 12.02 0.98 16.47
C GLY A 183 11.48 -0.46 16.48
N VAL A 184 10.45 -0.75 17.29
CA VAL A 184 9.89 -2.10 17.53
C VAL A 184 8.63 -2.38 16.68
N ILE A 185 8.62 -1.90 15.45
CA ILE A 185 7.48 -2.02 14.52
C ILE A 185 7.45 -3.38 13.81
N GLN A 186 6.27 -3.98 13.69
CA GLN A 186 6.04 -5.28 13.02
C GLN A 186 5.39 -5.10 11.64
N LYS A 187 5.40 -6.15 10.82
CA LYS A 187 4.82 -6.14 9.45
C LYS A 187 3.35 -5.70 9.47
N GLU A 188 2.60 -6.18 10.46
CA GLU A 188 1.17 -5.97 10.66
C GLU A 188 0.87 -4.51 10.98
N ASP A 189 1.73 -3.86 11.78
CA ASP A 189 1.64 -2.44 12.10
C ASP A 189 1.83 -1.58 10.83
N VAL A 190 2.83 -1.89 10.02
CA VAL A 190 3.11 -1.20 8.75
C VAL A 190 1.94 -1.33 7.77
N VAL A 191 1.39 -2.54 7.66
CA VAL A 191 0.22 -2.83 6.83
C VAL A 191 -1.02 -2.07 7.32
N LEU A 192 -1.25 -1.98 8.64
CA LEU A 192 -2.36 -1.22 9.21
C LEU A 192 -2.21 0.28 8.94
N LEU A 193 -1.00 0.83 9.10
CA LEU A 193 -0.67 2.23 8.80
C LEU A 193 -0.96 2.59 7.33
N GLU A 194 -0.50 1.79 6.35
CA GLU A 194 -0.80 2.06 4.94
C GLU A 194 -2.32 2.05 4.69
N VAL A 195 -3.02 1.03 5.20
CA VAL A 195 -4.46 0.86 4.96
C VAL A 195 -5.24 2.05 5.49
N VAL A 196 -4.94 2.54 6.71
CA VAL A 196 -5.61 3.71 7.28
C VAL A 196 -5.26 4.99 6.52
N LEU A 197 -4.00 5.22 6.15
CA LEU A 197 -3.61 6.38 5.34
C LEU A 197 -4.31 6.41 3.97
N LYS A 198 -4.36 5.26 3.29
CA LYS A 198 -5.06 5.10 2.01
C LYS A 198 -6.56 5.32 2.16
N MET A 199 -7.17 4.77 3.21
CA MET A 199 -8.60 4.94 3.49
C MET A 199 -8.97 6.40 3.78
N VAL A 200 -8.20 7.09 4.64
CA VAL A 200 -8.41 8.51 4.95
C VAL A 200 -8.19 9.39 3.72
N THR A 201 -7.24 9.03 2.84
CA THR A 201 -7.09 9.71 1.54
C THR A 201 -8.36 9.57 0.70
N LEU A 202 -8.92 8.36 0.57
CA LEU A 202 -10.13 8.12 -0.23
C LEU A 202 -11.33 8.93 0.29
N PHE A 203 -11.51 9.01 1.62
CA PHE A 203 -12.52 9.85 2.26
C PHE A 203 -12.43 11.35 1.92
N PHE A 204 -11.28 11.84 1.49
CA PHE A 204 -11.09 13.22 1.02
C PHE A 204 -11.03 13.35 -0.52
N THR A 205 -11.17 12.26 -1.29
CA THR A 205 -11.26 12.31 -2.76
C THR A 205 -12.68 12.24 -3.32
N GLY A 206 -13.70 12.07 -2.47
CA GLY A 206 -15.10 11.92 -2.88
C GLY A 206 -15.85 13.24 -3.14
N ARG A 207 -17.19 13.17 -3.13
CA ARG A 207 -18.07 14.34 -3.37
C ARG A 207 -17.93 15.39 -2.25
N LYS A 208 -17.99 16.67 -2.63
CA LYS A 208 -17.73 17.82 -1.73
C LYS A 208 -18.76 17.95 -0.61
N GLU A 209 -19.99 17.52 -0.88
CA GLU A 209 -21.17 17.73 -0.05
C GLU A 209 -21.05 16.95 1.28
N ALA A 210 -20.62 15.68 1.24
CA ALA A 210 -20.37 14.87 2.44
C ALA A 210 -19.08 15.29 3.18
N MET A 211 -18.12 15.88 2.45
CA MET A 211 -16.73 16.03 2.87
C MET A 211 -16.53 16.94 4.08
N SER A 212 -17.39 17.95 4.29
CA SER A 212 -17.30 18.85 5.45
C SER A 212 -17.48 18.11 6.79
N ASN A 213 -18.43 17.17 6.85
CA ASN A 213 -18.69 16.38 8.05
C ASN A 213 -17.52 15.43 8.35
N VAL A 214 -17.02 14.77 7.30
CA VAL A 214 -15.87 13.85 7.35
C VAL A 214 -14.60 14.56 7.82
N ILE A 215 -14.29 15.75 7.27
CA ILE A 215 -13.16 16.59 7.72
C ILE A 215 -13.35 17.02 9.18
N GLY A 216 -14.56 17.43 9.56
CA GLY A 216 -14.87 17.83 10.92
C GLY A 216 -14.66 16.71 11.94
N ALA A 217 -15.09 15.48 11.61
CA ALA A 217 -14.89 14.31 12.46
C ALA A 217 -13.41 13.90 12.53
N PHE A 218 -12.69 13.85 11.41
CA PHE A 218 -11.26 13.58 11.38
C PHE A 218 -10.46 14.58 12.25
N ALA A 219 -10.80 15.88 12.17
CA ALA A 219 -10.14 16.92 12.96
C ALA A 219 -10.49 16.86 14.47
N ARG A 220 -11.73 16.51 14.85
CA ARG A 220 -12.11 16.36 16.27
C ARG A 220 -11.40 15.20 16.97
N ASN A 221 -11.03 14.15 16.24
CA ASN A 221 -10.44 12.93 16.78
C ASN A 221 -8.92 12.87 16.59
N HIS A 222 -8.24 14.03 16.56
CA HIS A 222 -6.77 14.17 16.44
C HIS A 222 -6.14 13.62 15.14
N GLY A 223 -6.92 13.51 14.06
CA GLY A 223 -6.42 13.02 12.77
C GLY A 223 -5.39 13.93 12.10
N ILE A 224 -5.48 15.25 12.31
CA ILE A 224 -4.49 16.22 11.83
C ILE A 224 -3.16 15.97 12.54
N GLU A 225 -3.18 15.78 13.86
CA GLU A 225 -2.02 15.51 14.70
C GLU A 225 -1.35 14.18 14.33
N LEU A 226 -2.14 13.12 14.06
CA LEU A 226 -1.60 11.85 13.56
C LEU A 226 -0.83 12.03 12.25
N PHE A 227 -1.37 12.78 11.29
CA PHE A 227 -0.65 13.13 10.07
C PHE A 227 0.67 13.87 10.33
N LEU A 228 0.71 14.75 11.35
CA LEU A 228 1.94 15.47 11.69
C LEU A 228 3.00 14.53 12.29
N VAL A 229 2.59 13.60 13.15
CA VAL A 229 3.48 12.58 13.71
C VAL A 229 4.08 11.72 12.59
N ILE A 230 3.25 11.19 11.69
CA ILE A 230 3.71 10.31 10.60
C ILE A 230 4.64 11.06 9.63
N ILE A 231 4.32 12.29 9.22
CA ILE A 231 5.21 13.09 8.35
C ILE A 231 6.57 13.36 9.02
N ASN A 232 6.60 13.75 10.29
CA ASN A 232 7.88 14.02 10.96
C ASN A 232 8.71 12.73 11.16
N GLN A 233 8.06 11.59 11.41
CA GLN A 233 8.74 10.28 11.44
C GLN A 233 9.28 9.87 10.07
N ASN A 234 8.53 10.09 8.98
CA ASN A 234 8.97 9.81 7.62
C ASN A 234 10.20 10.67 7.27
N TYR A 235 10.14 11.98 7.58
CA TYR A 235 11.24 12.91 7.39
C TYR A 235 12.50 12.50 8.16
N ALA A 236 12.37 12.22 9.47
CA ALA A 236 13.50 11.80 10.31
C ALA A 236 14.16 10.50 9.83
N ARG A 237 13.38 9.55 9.28
CA ARG A 237 13.90 8.31 8.69
C ARG A 237 14.65 8.56 7.38
N ILE A 238 14.15 9.46 6.52
CA ILE A 238 14.83 9.86 5.28
C ILE A 238 16.15 10.59 5.59
N GLU A 239 16.17 11.52 6.55
CA GLU A 239 17.41 12.16 6.99
C GLU A 239 18.39 11.18 7.61
N SER A 240 17.93 10.22 8.42
CA SER A 240 18.78 9.19 9.01
C SER A 240 19.49 8.34 7.93
N LYS A 241 18.74 7.83 6.94
CA LYS A 241 19.29 7.09 5.79
C LYS A 241 20.29 7.92 4.98
N ARG A 242 19.98 9.20 4.73
CA ARG A 242 20.88 10.12 4.02
C ARG A 242 22.16 10.39 4.79
N ASN A 243 22.08 10.46 6.12
CA ASN A 243 23.25 10.67 6.96
C ASN A 243 24.11 9.42 7.07
N SER A 244 23.54 8.21 7.10
CA SER A 244 24.33 6.97 7.03
C SER A 244 25.02 6.83 5.67
N SER A 245 24.31 7.03 4.55
CA SER A 245 24.90 6.91 3.21
C SER A 245 26.00 7.96 2.96
N ASN A 246 25.85 9.17 3.49
CA ASN A 246 26.91 10.19 3.46
C ASN A 246 28.14 9.78 4.28
N MET A 247 27.96 9.14 5.44
CA MET A 247 29.07 8.66 6.29
C MET A 247 29.77 7.44 5.68
N GLU A 248 29.03 6.54 5.03
CA GLU A 248 29.56 5.40 4.27
C GLU A 248 30.42 5.88 3.10
N ALA A 249 29.89 6.76 2.25
CA ALA A 249 30.63 7.36 1.14
C ALA A 249 31.87 8.17 1.60
N LEU A 250 31.81 8.81 2.78
CA LEU A 250 32.96 9.49 3.37
C LEU A 250 34.04 8.48 3.82
N ARG A 251 33.64 7.34 4.40
CA ARG A 251 34.54 6.27 4.83
C ARG A 251 35.23 5.61 3.63
N GLU A 252 34.48 5.31 2.57
CA GLU A 252 35.02 4.79 1.30
C GLU A 252 36.00 5.79 0.67
N GLY A 253 35.64 7.08 0.64
CA GLY A 253 36.51 8.16 0.14
C GLY A 253 37.81 8.34 0.93
N VAL A 254 37.85 7.98 2.21
CA VAL A 254 39.08 7.95 3.03
C VAL A 254 39.95 6.74 2.68
N HIS A 255 39.36 5.55 2.53
CA HIS A 255 40.11 4.34 2.15
C HIS A 255 40.67 4.41 0.71
N ALA A 256 39.96 5.04 -0.22
CA ALA A 256 40.41 5.19 -1.62
C ALA A 256 41.65 6.09 -1.81
N ASN A 257 42.09 6.81 -0.77
CA ASN A 257 43.22 7.76 -0.84
C ASN A 257 44.47 7.34 -0.06
N SER A 258 44.51 6.15 0.55
CA SER A 258 45.59 5.75 1.47
C SER A 258 46.78 5.01 0.84
N GLU A 259 47.05 5.15 -0.46
CA GLU A 259 48.24 4.61 -1.13
C GLU A 259 49.08 5.67 -1.88
N GLN A 260 49.84 6.50 -1.14
CA GLN A 260 51.31 6.62 -1.31
C GLN A 260 51.99 7.65 -0.38
N LYS A 261 53.23 7.29 0.05
CA LYS A 261 54.31 8.15 0.63
C LYS A 261 54.01 8.83 1.99
N LYS A 262 54.50 8.31 3.12
CA LYS A 262 55.92 8.38 3.60
C LYS A 262 56.63 9.71 3.25
N CYS A 263 57.20 10.47 4.18
CA CYS A 263 57.42 10.24 5.62
C CYS A 263 57.80 11.57 6.34
N ASP A 264 57.70 11.56 7.69
CA ASP A 264 58.64 12.16 8.67
C ASP A 264 58.01 12.96 9.83
N ASP A 265 58.20 12.41 11.04
CA ASP A 265 58.21 12.96 12.40
C ASP A 265 57.54 14.30 12.74
N SER A 266 56.47 14.22 13.54
CA SER A 266 56.58 14.65 14.94
C SER A 266 55.60 13.88 15.85
N VAL A 267 56.01 13.68 17.11
CA VAL A 267 55.41 12.73 18.07
C VAL A 267 54.46 13.42 19.05
N ILE A 268 53.44 12.67 19.51
CA ILE A 268 52.67 12.70 20.79
C ILE A 268 51.28 12.12 20.43
N VAL A 269 50.90 10.86 20.65
CA VAL A 269 51.11 9.89 21.76
C VAL A 269 50.45 10.29 23.08
N PHE A 270 49.21 9.82 23.26
CA PHE A 270 48.66 9.24 24.50
C PHE A 270 47.54 8.29 24.05
N LEU A 271 47.82 6.99 23.90
CA LEU A 271 47.90 5.92 24.90
C LEU A 271 46.60 5.08 24.91
N ASP A 272 46.72 3.83 24.50
CA ASP A 272 45.71 2.79 24.68
C ASP A 272 45.60 2.36 26.15
N ASP A 273 44.40 1.91 26.54
CA ASP A 273 44.10 0.75 27.42
C ASP A 273 42.60 0.84 27.79
N GLN A 274 41.76 -0.20 27.64
CA GLN A 274 42.00 -1.57 27.17
C GLN A 274 40.65 -2.20 26.74
N ASN A 275 40.69 -3.14 25.78
CA ASN A 275 39.89 -4.39 25.60
C ASN A 275 38.43 -4.50 26.12
N GLU A 276 37.48 -5.25 25.54
CA GLU A 276 37.34 -6.12 24.34
C GLU A 276 35.81 -6.35 24.18
N GLU A 277 35.20 -6.80 23.07
CA GLU A 277 35.64 -7.33 21.77
C GLU A 277 34.56 -6.97 20.71
N GLU A 278 34.84 -7.12 19.40
CA GLU A 278 33.80 -7.17 18.34
C GLU A 278 33.94 -8.50 17.55
N PRO A 279 32.85 -9.26 17.29
CA PRO A 279 32.92 -10.46 16.46
C PRO A 279 33.10 -10.08 14.97
N GLY A 280 34.21 -10.53 14.38
CA GLY A 280 34.67 -10.06 13.07
C GLY A 280 33.91 -10.59 11.85
N ILE A 281 33.88 -9.78 10.79
CA ILE A 281 33.39 -10.16 9.46
C ILE A 281 34.43 -11.05 8.76
N VAL A 282 34.03 -12.28 8.41
CA VAL A 282 34.82 -13.17 7.54
C VAL A 282 34.49 -12.87 6.08
N VAL A 283 35.42 -12.26 5.36
CA VAL A 283 35.39 -12.18 3.89
C VAL A 283 36.05 -13.42 3.31
N LEU A 284 35.39 -14.07 2.35
CA LEU A 284 36.01 -15.08 1.48
C LEU A 284 35.95 -14.56 0.04
N ASP A 285 37.12 -14.43 -0.57
CA ASP A 285 37.30 -13.82 -1.88
C ASP A 285 37.34 -14.87 -3.02
N GLU A 286 37.15 -14.41 -4.24
CA GLU A 286 36.88 -15.21 -5.45
C GLU A 286 38.15 -15.87 -6.02
N ASN A 287 38.00 -17.03 -6.70
CA ASN A 287 38.71 -17.47 -7.94
C ASN A 287 38.75 -19.01 -8.10
N VAL A 288 37.90 -19.57 -8.99
CA VAL A 288 38.23 -20.76 -9.81
C VAL A 288 37.66 -20.56 -11.21
N THR A 289 38.44 -20.88 -12.24
CA THR A 289 38.17 -20.55 -13.65
C THR A 289 37.16 -21.45 -14.35
N LEU A 290 36.45 -20.89 -15.34
CA LEU A 290 35.69 -21.62 -16.37
C LEU A 290 36.59 -22.59 -17.16
N GLU A 291 36.14 -23.83 -17.32
CA GLU A 291 36.53 -24.69 -18.46
C GLU A 291 35.28 -25.22 -19.18
N ARG A 292 35.44 -25.51 -20.48
CA ARG A 292 34.37 -25.81 -21.43
C ARG A 292 34.80 -26.96 -22.33
N HIS A 293 34.17 -28.12 -22.18
CA HIS A 293 34.37 -29.28 -23.06
C HIS A 293 33.05 -29.87 -23.57
N ASP A 294 33.16 -30.80 -24.53
CA ASP A 294 32.29 -30.82 -25.71
C ASP A 294 31.79 -32.24 -26.06
N LYS A 295 30.52 -32.33 -26.47
CA LYS A 295 29.88 -33.36 -27.33
C LYS A 295 29.50 -34.79 -26.85
N THR A 296 28.31 -35.16 -27.33
CA THR A 296 27.83 -36.48 -27.84
C THR A 296 27.68 -37.69 -26.91
N ALA A 297 26.41 -38.05 -26.65
CA ALA A 297 25.84 -39.34 -27.09
C ALA A 297 24.31 -39.21 -27.29
N GLU A 298 23.76 -39.95 -28.25
CA GLU A 298 22.35 -39.88 -28.68
C GLU A 298 21.41 -40.74 -27.83
N PHE A 299 20.12 -40.39 -27.79
CA PHE A 299 19.06 -41.27 -28.31
C PHE A 299 17.78 -40.47 -28.56
N GLY A 300 17.25 -40.51 -29.79
CA GLY A 300 16.09 -39.71 -30.20
C GLY A 300 14.82 -40.53 -30.47
N LYS A 301 13.68 -39.82 -30.51
CA LYS A 301 12.50 -40.20 -31.30
C LYS A 301 11.61 -38.97 -31.54
N GLU A 302 11.30 -38.72 -32.80
CA GLU A 302 10.38 -37.66 -33.24
C GLU A 302 8.91 -38.11 -33.08
N LEU A 303 7.99 -37.15 -32.97
CA LEU A 303 7.06 -36.81 -34.08
C LEU A 303 6.17 -35.60 -33.73
N ASP A 304 6.23 -34.61 -34.62
CA ASP A 304 5.24 -33.64 -35.11
C ASP A 304 4.29 -32.87 -34.16
N ASP A 305 4.44 -31.54 -34.22
CA ASP A 305 3.44 -30.48 -34.43
C ASP A 305 2.07 -30.49 -33.70
N ASP A 306 1.81 -29.42 -32.94
CA ASP A 306 0.80 -28.42 -33.36
C ASP A 306 1.12 -27.02 -32.77
N ASP A 307 0.68 -25.94 -33.44
CA ASP A 307 1.09 -24.54 -33.17
C ASP A 307 0.10 -23.75 -32.28
N VAL A 308 0.56 -23.28 -31.11
CA VAL A 308 -0.12 -22.23 -30.33
C VAL A 308 0.90 -21.29 -29.67
N VAL A 309 1.21 -20.17 -30.32
CA VAL A 309 1.97 -19.06 -29.70
C VAL A 309 1.13 -18.33 -28.64
N ALA A 310 1.18 -18.82 -27.40
CA ALA A 310 0.60 -18.15 -26.24
C ALA A 310 1.46 -16.95 -25.81
N GLN A 311 1.05 -15.73 -26.17
CA GLN A 311 1.81 -14.51 -25.85
C GLN A 311 1.73 -14.21 -24.35
N GLN A 312 2.87 -14.34 -23.66
CA GLN A 312 2.97 -14.31 -22.21
C GLN A 312 2.87 -12.88 -21.64
N VAL A 313 1.67 -12.47 -21.24
CA VAL A 313 1.47 -11.24 -20.47
C VAL A 313 1.93 -11.47 -19.03
N VAL A 314 3.07 -10.89 -18.67
CA VAL A 314 3.54 -10.84 -17.28
C VAL A 314 2.69 -9.84 -16.51
N VAL A 315 1.85 -10.34 -15.60
CA VAL A 315 1.20 -9.55 -14.55
C VAL A 315 1.96 -9.83 -13.26
N GLU A 316 2.35 -8.77 -12.54
CA GLU A 316 3.06 -8.87 -11.27
C GLU A 316 2.11 -9.43 -10.20
N GLU A 317 2.40 -10.62 -9.67
CA GLU A 317 1.64 -11.20 -8.56
C GLU A 317 2.11 -10.61 -7.22
N GLU A 318 1.20 -9.95 -6.49
CA GLU A 318 1.43 -9.61 -5.08
C GLU A 318 1.63 -10.90 -4.27
N VAL A 319 2.79 -11.01 -3.62
CA VAL A 319 3.30 -12.21 -2.92
C VAL A 319 2.25 -12.95 -2.08
N GLU A 320 2.16 -14.27 -2.24
CA GLU A 320 1.30 -15.11 -1.41
C GLU A 320 1.76 -15.13 0.06
N GLU A 321 0.82 -14.85 0.96
CA GLU A 321 0.94 -15.19 2.39
C GLU A 321 0.55 -16.66 2.57
N GLY A 322 1.53 -17.56 2.40
CA GLY A 322 1.39 -19.00 2.62
C GLY A 322 1.66 -19.39 4.07
N GLU A 323 0.61 -19.66 4.83
CA GLU A 323 0.70 -20.31 6.15
C GLU A 323 0.64 -21.83 5.97
N THR A 324 1.66 -22.56 6.43
CA THR A 324 1.66 -24.03 6.50
C THR A 324 2.17 -24.50 7.86
N GLU A 325 1.25 -24.81 8.77
CA GLU A 325 1.56 -25.51 10.02
C GLU A 325 1.82 -27.00 9.77
N GLY A 326 2.70 -27.60 10.58
CA GLY A 326 3.03 -29.02 10.52
C GLY A 326 3.69 -29.52 11.80
N GLU A 327 2.91 -30.14 12.69
CA GLU A 327 3.39 -30.98 13.79
C GLU A 327 4.16 -32.19 13.21
N SER A 328 5.24 -32.76 13.78
CA SER A 328 6.13 -32.46 14.93
C SER A 328 7.45 -33.27 14.71
N LEU A 329 8.39 -33.59 15.63
CA LEU A 329 8.53 -33.61 17.09
C LEU A 329 10.05 -33.73 17.44
N ASP A 330 10.47 -33.39 18.66
CA ASP A 330 11.77 -33.67 19.33
C ASP A 330 13.08 -33.65 18.50
N SER A 331 13.92 -32.62 18.71
CA SER A 331 15.11 -32.76 19.59
C SER A 331 15.95 -31.47 19.72
N SER A 332 16.80 -31.43 20.75
CA SER A 332 18.02 -30.59 20.87
C SER A 332 17.83 -29.10 21.19
N ASP A 333 17.99 -28.81 22.49
CA ASP A 333 17.84 -27.53 23.22
C ASP A 333 18.98 -26.52 22.94
N SER A 334 19.43 -26.44 21.68
CA SER A 334 20.52 -25.55 21.23
C SER A 334 20.30 -24.95 19.84
N SER A 335 19.08 -25.06 19.30
CA SER A 335 18.70 -24.59 17.96
C SER A 335 17.79 -23.35 17.98
N THR A 336 17.23 -23.03 19.14
CA THR A 336 16.29 -21.93 19.38
C THR A 336 16.94 -20.57 19.11
N GLU A 337 18.10 -20.27 19.70
CA GLU A 337 18.77 -18.97 19.55
C GLU A 337 19.15 -18.65 18.09
N GLU A 338 19.65 -19.65 17.34
CA GLU A 338 19.90 -19.50 15.90
C GLU A 338 18.60 -19.22 15.13
N SER A 339 17.52 -19.95 15.41
CA SER A 339 16.23 -19.77 14.74
C SER A 339 15.61 -18.39 15.02
N GLU A 340 15.72 -17.88 16.24
CA GLU A 340 15.28 -16.52 16.60
C GLU A 340 16.14 -15.46 15.92
N SER A 341 17.47 -15.65 15.83
CA SER A 341 18.37 -14.72 15.14
C SER A 341 18.01 -14.56 13.65
N VAL A 342 17.72 -15.68 12.96
CA VAL A 342 17.31 -15.69 11.54
C VAL A 342 15.93 -15.07 11.36
N SER A 343 14.98 -15.38 12.25
CA SER A 343 13.65 -14.77 12.25
C SER A 343 13.72 -13.24 12.44
N ASN A 344 14.53 -12.77 13.39
CA ASN A 344 14.74 -11.35 13.64
C ASN A 344 15.42 -10.65 12.45
N GLN A 345 16.40 -11.27 11.80
CA GLN A 345 17.05 -10.72 10.60
C GLN A 345 16.08 -10.65 9.41
N TYR A 346 15.24 -11.68 9.22
CA TYR A 346 14.19 -11.70 8.19
C TYR A 346 13.14 -10.61 8.41
N ASN A 347 12.65 -10.47 9.65
CA ASN A 347 11.70 -9.42 10.03
C ASN A 347 12.31 -8.02 9.84
N ALA A 348 13.55 -7.78 10.27
CA ALA A 348 14.25 -6.51 10.04
C ALA A 348 14.35 -6.17 8.54
N ARG A 349 14.65 -7.16 7.68
CA ARG A 349 14.72 -6.97 6.22
C ARG A 349 13.34 -6.71 5.61
N ILE A 350 12.28 -7.35 6.11
CA ILE A 350 10.90 -7.02 5.72
C ILE A 350 10.55 -5.57 6.10
N ILE A 351 10.88 -5.12 7.30
CA ILE A 351 10.60 -3.74 7.73
C ILE A 351 11.41 -2.72 6.89
N GLN A 352 12.65 -3.02 6.51
CA GLN A 352 13.43 -2.18 5.59
C GLN A 352 12.78 -2.06 4.19
N LEU A 353 12.17 -3.14 3.68
CA LEU A 353 11.43 -3.12 2.41
C LEU A 353 10.08 -2.39 2.55
N LEU A 354 9.35 -2.62 3.64
CA LEU A 354 8.06 -1.99 3.92
C LEU A 354 8.17 -0.54 4.45
N GLU A 355 9.38 -0.06 4.71
CA GLU A 355 9.71 1.35 4.96
C GLU A 355 10.82 1.84 4.02
N CYS A 356 10.82 1.34 2.77
CA CYS A 356 11.63 1.86 1.67
C CYS A 356 11.21 3.30 1.31
N ASP A 357 12.08 4.04 0.61
CA ASP A 357 11.85 5.47 0.38
C ASP A 357 10.64 5.74 -0.54
N GLU A 358 10.33 4.81 -1.45
CA GLU A 358 9.11 4.84 -2.27
C GLU A 358 7.83 4.69 -1.43
N GLN A 359 7.82 3.77 -0.46
CA GLN A 359 6.67 3.57 0.43
C GLN A 359 6.51 4.73 1.44
N LEU A 360 7.62 5.30 1.93
CA LEU A 360 7.60 6.54 2.72
C LEU A 360 7.09 7.74 1.89
N TRP A 361 7.48 7.83 0.62
CA TRP A 361 6.96 8.82 -0.33
C TRP A 361 5.46 8.63 -0.59
N LYS A 362 5.00 7.39 -0.82
CA LYS A 362 3.58 7.03 -1.00
C LYS A 362 2.72 7.44 0.21
N TRP A 363 3.20 7.20 1.43
CA TRP A 363 2.53 7.68 2.65
C TRP A 363 2.52 9.21 2.75
N ASN A 364 3.63 9.87 2.40
CA ASN A 364 3.65 11.33 2.32
C ASN A 364 2.65 11.85 1.27
N MET A 365 2.51 11.20 0.11
CA MET A 365 1.53 11.59 -0.92
C MET A 365 0.08 11.38 -0.47
N HIS A 366 -0.21 10.29 0.26
CA HIS A 366 -1.52 10.09 0.91
C HIS A 366 -1.85 11.25 1.86
N ILE A 367 -0.94 11.59 2.77
CA ILE A 367 -1.13 12.67 3.74
C ILE A 367 -1.23 14.04 3.05
N VAL A 368 -0.34 14.34 2.08
CA VAL A 368 -0.36 15.62 1.34
C VAL A 368 -1.64 15.78 0.53
N THR A 369 -2.15 14.72 -0.10
CA THR A 369 -3.43 14.74 -0.84
C THR A 369 -4.59 15.03 0.12
N ALA A 370 -4.66 14.32 1.24
CA ALA A 370 -5.65 14.54 2.28
C ALA A 370 -5.61 15.98 2.84
N MET A 371 -4.42 16.47 3.24
CA MET A 371 -4.26 17.82 3.77
C MET A 371 -4.57 18.90 2.73
N ALA A 372 -4.15 18.73 1.47
CA ALA A 372 -4.47 19.69 0.41
C ALA A 372 -5.99 19.83 0.20
N VAL A 373 -6.77 18.76 0.36
CA VAL A 373 -8.23 18.83 0.33
C VAL A 373 -8.79 19.52 1.58
N ILE A 374 -8.31 19.17 2.78
CA ILE A 374 -8.74 19.80 4.05
C ILE A 374 -8.57 21.32 3.96
N LEU A 375 -7.36 21.79 3.59
CA LEU A 375 -7.01 23.22 3.48
C LEU A 375 -7.84 23.96 2.42
N ARG A 376 -8.25 23.28 1.33
CA ARG A 376 -9.15 23.83 0.28
C ARG A 376 -10.62 23.89 0.71
N SER A 377 -11.00 23.15 1.74
CA SER A 377 -12.39 22.98 2.18
C SER A 377 -12.73 23.80 3.43
N THR A 378 -11.72 24.12 4.25
CA THR A 378 -11.84 25.04 5.37
C THR A 378 -11.97 26.49 4.90
N SER A 379 -13.13 27.11 5.13
CA SER A 379 -13.33 28.54 4.89
C SER A 379 -12.46 29.40 5.82
N GLN A 380 -12.14 30.63 5.40
CA GLN A 380 -11.20 31.54 6.07
C GLN A 380 -11.55 31.90 7.54
N TRP A 381 -12.72 31.53 8.04
CA TRP A 381 -13.18 31.85 9.39
C TRP A 381 -12.99 30.70 10.40
N ASN A 382 -12.78 29.45 9.93
CA ASN A 382 -12.59 28.30 10.81
C ASN A 382 -11.14 28.06 11.27
N TRP A 383 -10.17 28.79 10.73
CA TRP A 383 -8.74 28.63 11.09
C TRP A 383 -8.44 28.89 12.57
N HIS A 384 -9.27 29.67 13.29
CA HIS A 384 -9.07 29.87 14.73
C HIS A 384 -9.31 28.61 15.58
N ASN A 385 -10.11 27.65 15.10
CA ASN A 385 -10.23 26.33 15.75
C ASN A 385 -9.09 25.38 15.34
N LEU A 386 -8.43 25.62 14.20
CA LEU A 386 -7.15 24.99 13.84
C LEU A 386 -5.98 25.94 14.12
N TYR A 387 -5.83 26.38 15.38
CA TYR A 387 -4.81 27.36 15.81
C TYR A 387 -3.37 26.96 15.43
N LEU A 388 -3.10 25.64 15.29
CA LEU A 388 -1.86 25.08 14.76
C LEU A 388 -1.56 25.49 13.31
N CYS A 389 -2.57 25.64 12.46
CA CYS A 389 -2.41 25.83 11.00
C CYS A 389 -1.71 27.14 10.61
N GLN A 390 -1.72 28.16 11.47
CA GLN A 390 -1.08 29.45 11.14
C GLN A 390 0.45 29.40 11.28
N SER A 391 0.97 28.63 12.25
CA SER A 391 2.39 28.24 12.28
C SER A 391 2.71 27.22 11.18
N PHE A 392 1.75 26.35 10.88
CA PHE A 392 1.88 25.27 9.91
C PHE A 392 2.16 25.77 8.49
N SER A 393 1.49 26.84 8.02
CA SER A 393 1.67 27.36 6.66
C SER A 393 3.12 27.64 6.31
N ASN A 394 3.92 28.15 7.24
CA ASN A 394 5.31 28.54 6.99
C ASN A 394 6.28 27.35 7.16
N GLY A 395 6.07 26.50 8.17
CA GLY A 395 6.88 25.30 8.40
C GLY A 395 6.62 24.21 7.35
N LEU A 396 5.35 23.94 7.04
CA LEU A 396 4.93 22.93 6.08
C LEU A 396 5.33 23.29 4.66
N HIS A 397 5.18 24.55 4.22
CA HIS A 397 5.58 24.93 2.87
C HIS A 397 7.09 24.68 2.64
N THR A 398 7.92 24.87 3.68
CA THR A 398 9.36 24.58 3.62
C THR A 398 9.62 23.06 3.64
N LYS A 399 9.10 22.33 4.63
CA LYS A 399 9.33 20.87 4.75
C LYS A 399 8.75 20.07 3.58
N LEU A 400 7.58 20.45 3.05
CA LEU A 400 7.04 19.82 1.83
C LEU A 400 7.86 20.18 0.60
N TRP A 401 8.41 21.40 0.49
CA TRP A 401 9.37 21.71 -0.59
C TRP A 401 10.65 20.90 -0.48
N GLU A 402 11.05 20.47 0.71
CA GLU A 402 12.21 19.60 0.90
C GLU A 402 11.88 18.14 0.56
N CYS A 403 10.74 17.61 1.02
CA CYS A 403 10.25 16.29 0.61
C CYS A 403 9.95 16.20 -0.90
N LEU A 404 9.49 17.29 -1.53
CA LEU A 404 9.25 17.37 -2.98
C LEU A 404 10.51 17.70 -3.79
N LYS A 405 11.57 18.31 -3.20
CA LYS A 405 12.85 18.51 -3.89
C LYS A 405 13.50 17.19 -4.32
N VAL A 406 13.27 16.12 -3.56
CA VAL A 406 13.69 14.75 -3.88
C VAL A 406 13.23 14.33 -5.29
N GLU A 407 12.07 14.82 -5.75
CA GLU A 407 11.53 14.58 -7.10
C GLU A 407 12.47 15.05 -8.22
N LYS A 408 13.22 16.15 -8.01
CA LYS A 408 14.20 16.64 -9.00
C LYS A 408 15.46 15.78 -9.08
N ASP A 409 15.92 15.29 -7.94
CA ASP A 409 17.15 14.51 -7.87
C ASP A 409 16.89 13.10 -8.45
N PHE A 410 15.78 12.45 -8.07
CA PHE A 410 15.35 11.19 -8.69
C PHE A 410 15.00 11.33 -10.18
N GLY A 411 14.35 12.43 -10.57
CA GLY A 411 14.02 12.72 -11.97
C GLY A 411 15.25 12.90 -12.88
N SER A 412 16.43 13.18 -12.31
CA SER A 412 17.68 13.39 -13.05
C SER A 412 18.47 12.09 -13.30
N VAL A 413 18.19 11.01 -12.56
CA VAL A 413 18.94 9.73 -12.68
C VAL A 413 18.44 8.85 -13.83
N LYS A 414 17.21 9.05 -14.33
CA LYS A 414 16.65 8.31 -15.49
C LYS A 414 16.84 9.02 -16.85
N ARG A 415 17.83 9.92 -16.97
CA ARG A 415 18.25 10.52 -18.26
C ARG A 415 19.75 10.82 -18.33
N ASN A 416 20.55 9.77 -18.52
CA ASN A 416 21.82 9.78 -19.28
C ASN A 416 21.98 8.40 -19.93
#